data_AF-A0A1Y4B9P3-F1
#
_entry.id   AF-A0A1Y4B9P3-F1
#
_cell.length_a   1.000
_cell.length_b   1.000
_cell.length_c   1.000
_cell.angle_alpha   90.00
_cell.angle_beta   90.00
_cell.angle_gamma   90.00
#
_symmetry.space_group_name_H-M   'P 1'
#
loop_
_entity.id
_entity.type
_entity.pdbx_description
1 polymer ?
#
loop_
_entity_poly.entity_id
_entity_poly.type
_entity_poly.pdbx_seq_one_letter_code
_entity_poly.pdbx_strand_id
1 'polypeptide(L)'
;MEFAIQKTFSSEEIKRIRKKLNLKQKDFAKLVNVSVKTVEHWESSGGEVKGAGAALLNILRERSWLLEEMEIPEKKMPLRLKYYHDDQLCTIVDVDDRQRQIRIKNYVTDPLFCAFGRNEHPDYKDYEAFLESRCFPSSRDKMKIILKELNLPFYDPFMIIQKTKGRMAEDRFWIQIER
;
A
#
# COMPACT_ATOMS: atom_id res chain seq x y z
N MET A 1 10.02 -29.18 14.95
CA MET A 1 10.21 -28.63 13.59
C MET A 1 11.43 -27.74 13.65
N GLU A 2 12.39 -27.93 12.75
CA GLU A 2 13.63 -27.15 12.70
C GLU A 2 13.64 -26.30 11.42
N PHE A 3 14.21 -25.09 11.49
CA PHE A 3 14.28 -24.16 10.36
C PHE A 3 15.75 -23.79 10.11
N ALA A 4 16.15 -23.81 8.83
CA ALA A 4 17.49 -23.40 8.41
C ALA A 4 17.61 -21.87 8.37
N ILE A 5 17.71 -21.24 9.54
CA ILE A 5 17.87 -19.79 9.69
C ILE A 5 19.17 -19.44 10.41
N GLN A 6 19.90 -18.46 9.88
CA GLN A 6 21.04 -17.87 10.59
C GLN A 6 20.51 -17.06 11.78
N LYS A 7 20.94 -17.43 13.00
CA LYS A 7 20.41 -16.86 14.25
C LYS A 7 20.90 -15.44 14.53
N THR A 8 22.07 -15.07 14.00
CA THR A 8 22.75 -13.81 14.27
C THR A 8 23.44 -13.28 13.02
N PHE A 9 23.41 -11.96 12.79
CA PHE A 9 24.15 -11.30 11.71
C PHE A 9 25.11 -10.27 12.29
N SER A 10 26.35 -10.23 11.78
CA SER A 10 27.34 -9.21 12.13
C SER A 10 27.06 -7.88 11.43
N SER A 11 27.65 -6.80 11.94
CA SER A 11 27.56 -5.48 11.32
C SER A 11 28.03 -5.45 9.86
N GLU A 12 29.08 -6.21 9.51
CA GLU A 12 29.57 -6.32 8.14
C GLU A 12 28.60 -7.07 7.23
N GLU A 13 27.90 -8.09 7.73
CA GLU A 13 26.88 -8.81 6.95
C GLU A 13 25.66 -7.93 6.71
N ILE A 14 25.19 -7.22 7.74
CA ILE A 14 24.04 -6.30 7.65
C ILE A 14 24.33 -5.21 6.62
N LYS A 15 25.53 -4.62 6.69
CA LYS A 15 25.98 -3.61 5.74
C LYS A 15 26.06 -4.16 4.32
N ARG A 16 26.53 -5.40 4.14
CA ARG A 16 26.55 -6.08 2.83
C ARG A 16 25.14 -6.31 2.28
N ILE A 17 24.20 -6.78 3.09
CA ILE A 17 22.79 -6.97 2.69
C ILE A 17 22.19 -5.64 2.24
N ARG A 18 22.29 -4.59 3.06
CA ARG A 18 21.75 -3.26 2.71
C ARG A 18 22.35 -2.72 1.41
N LYS A 19 23.66 -2.88 1.21
CA LYS A 19 24.34 -2.44 -0.02
C LYS A 19 23.93 -3.26 -1.23
N LYS A 20 23.71 -4.58 -1.09
CA LYS A 20 23.15 -5.43 -2.15
C LYS A 20 21.74 -4.98 -2.57
N LEU A 21 20.93 -4.51 -1.62
CA LEU A 21 19.62 -3.91 -1.87
C LEU A 21 19.68 -2.46 -2.40
N ASN A 22 20.87 -1.89 -2.56
CA ASN A 22 21.07 -0.50 -2.99
C ASN A 22 20.39 0.56 -2.09
N LEU A 23 20.27 0.29 -0.78
CA LEU A 23 19.57 1.19 0.15
C LEU A 23 20.53 2.04 0.99
N LYS A 24 20.11 3.28 1.29
CA LYS A 24 20.70 4.08 2.37
C LYS A 24 20.22 3.54 3.72
N GLN A 25 20.94 3.83 4.81
CA GLN A 25 20.56 3.37 6.16
C GLN A 25 19.14 3.82 6.53
N LYS A 26 18.76 5.05 6.18
CA LYS A 26 17.41 5.59 6.39
C LYS A 26 16.31 4.77 5.69
N ASP A 27 16.56 4.33 4.46
CA ASP A 27 15.54 3.60 3.68
C ASP A 27 15.49 2.13 4.09
N PHE A 28 16.64 1.55 4.43
CA PHE A 28 16.69 0.23 5.05
C PHE A 28 15.96 0.19 6.40
N ALA A 29 16.10 1.23 7.22
CA ALA A 29 15.39 1.36 8.49
C ALA A 29 13.86 1.36 8.29
N LYS A 30 13.36 2.04 7.25
CA LYS A 30 11.94 1.99 6.88
C LYS A 30 11.52 0.59 6.43
N LEU A 31 12.31 -0.06 5.58
CA LEU A 31 12.01 -1.41 5.06
C LEU A 31 11.87 -2.44 6.19
N VAL A 32 12.83 -2.42 7.12
CA VAL A 32 12.82 -3.34 8.28
C VAL A 32 12.01 -2.82 9.47
N ASN A 33 11.33 -1.69 9.29
CA ASN A 33 10.47 -1.03 10.28
C ASN A 33 11.12 -0.80 11.66
N VAL A 34 12.32 -0.21 11.68
CA VAL A 34 13.03 0.21 12.89
C VAL A 34 13.53 1.65 12.78
N SER A 35 14.05 2.21 13.87
CA SER A 35 14.65 3.55 13.83
C SER A 35 15.96 3.57 13.03
N VAL A 36 16.31 4.72 12.44
CA VAL A 36 17.62 4.88 11.75
C VAL A 36 18.78 4.63 12.71
N LYS A 37 18.67 5.07 13.97
CA LYS A 37 19.65 4.81 15.03
C LYS A 37 19.87 3.32 15.30
N THR A 38 18.80 2.52 15.18
CA THR A 38 18.88 1.06 15.32
C THR A 38 19.74 0.47 14.19
N VAL A 39 19.54 0.91 12.95
CA VAL A 39 20.37 0.47 11.80
C VAL A 39 21.81 0.97 11.93
N GLU A 40 22.03 2.20 12.39
CA GLU A 40 23.37 2.73 12.67
C GLU A 40 24.10 1.88 13.71
N HIS A 41 23.41 1.51 14.80
CA HIS A 41 23.96 0.62 15.82
C HIS A 41 24.25 -0.77 15.26
N TRP A 42 23.33 -1.36 14.49
CA TRP A 42 23.53 -2.64 13.82
C TRP A 42 24.75 -2.66 12.91
N GLU A 43 25.03 -1.58 12.19
CA GLU A 43 26.18 -1.46 11.28
C GLU A 43 27.44 -0.89 11.94
N SER A 44 27.41 -0.60 13.25
CA SER A 44 28.57 -0.13 14.00
C SER A 44 29.51 -1.28 14.39
N SER A 45 30.74 -0.96 14.81
CA SER A 45 31.70 -1.98 15.26
C SER A 45 31.13 -2.76 16.46
N GLY A 46 31.13 -4.09 16.37
CA GLY A 46 30.52 -4.97 17.38
C GLY A 46 28.99 -5.01 17.35
N GLY A 47 28.34 -4.33 16.41
CA GLY A 47 26.89 -4.41 16.19
C GLY A 47 26.45 -5.78 15.70
N GLU A 48 25.28 -6.22 16.16
CA GLU A 48 24.68 -7.50 15.78
C GLU A 48 23.16 -7.41 15.70
N VAL A 49 22.56 -8.30 14.90
CA VAL A 49 21.11 -8.50 14.84
C VAL A 49 20.78 -9.94 15.19
N LYS A 50 19.80 -10.12 16.07
CA LYS A 50 19.33 -11.41 16.59
C LYS A 50 17.81 -11.54 16.44
N GLY A 51 17.29 -12.74 16.71
CA GLY A 51 15.84 -12.99 16.82
C GLY A 51 15.08 -12.69 15.53
N ALA A 52 13.94 -11.99 15.64
CA ALA A 52 13.08 -11.67 14.49
C ALA A 52 13.79 -10.85 13.41
N GLY A 53 14.68 -9.92 13.79
CA GLY A 53 15.49 -9.16 12.83
C GLY A 53 16.41 -10.06 12.01
N ALA A 54 17.01 -11.08 12.65
CA ALA A 54 17.86 -12.03 11.95
C ALA A 54 17.03 -12.89 10.99
N ALA A 55 15.82 -13.32 11.39
CA ALA A 55 14.91 -14.04 10.51
C ALA A 55 14.54 -13.22 9.26
N LEU A 56 14.21 -11.92 9.42
CA LEU A 56 13.94 -11.02 8.30
C LEU A 56 15.17 -10.84 7.39
N LEU A 57 16.36 -10.68 7.97
CA LEU A 57 17.60 -10.56 7.19
C LEU A 57 17.92 -11.81 6.37
N ASN A 58 17.60 -13.02 6.87
CA ASN A 58 17.72 -14.23 6.06
C ASN A 58 16.86 -14.14 4.79
N ILE A 59 15.63 -13.63 4.91
CA ILE A 59 14.72 -13.47 3.76
C ILE A 59 15.27 -12.42 2.80
N LEU A 60 15.64 -11.24 3.30
CA LEU A 60 16.10 -10.12 2.47
C LEU A 60 17.45 -10.42 1.77
N ARG A 61 18.32 -11.24 2.38
CA ARG A 61 19.59 -11.65 1.77
C ARG A 61 19.39 -12.45 0.49
N GLU A 62 18.40 -13.36 0.48
CA GLU A 62 18.16 -14.29 -0.62
C GLU A 62 17.07 -13.80 -1.59
N ARG A 63 16.11 -12.99 -1.11
CA ARG A 63 14.92 -12.57 -1.87
C ARG A 63 14.88 -11.06 -2.06
N SER A 64 15.90 -10.51 -2.70
CA SER A 64 16.00 -9.06 -2.94
C SER A 64 14.86 -8.49 -3.80
N TRP A 65 14.23 -9.31 -4.65
CA TRP A 65 13.08 -8.92 -5.47
C TRP A 65 11.86 -8.46 -4.65
N LEU A 66 11.76 -8.87 -3.37
CA LEU A 66 10.70 -8.39 -2.47
C LEU A 66 10.71 -6.87 -2.30
N LEU A 67 11.87 -6.21 -2.49
CA LEU A 67 11.94 -4.76 -2.46
C LEU A 67 11.04 -4.13 -3.53
N GLU A 68 11.10 -4.65 -4.75
CA GLU A 68 10.31 -4.15 -5.89
C GLU A 68 8.81 -4.36 -5.63
N GLU A 69 8.43 -5.49 -5.04
CA GLU A 69 7.03 -5.77 -4.67
C GLU A 69 6.50 -4.80 -3.61
N MET A 70 7.29 -4.54 -2.57
CA MET A 70 6.90 -3.69 -1.45
C MET A 70 7.00 -2.19 -1.74
N GLU A 71 7.74 -1.80 -2.78
CA GLU A 71 7.97 -0.39 -3.10
C GLU A 71 6.68 0.28 -3.59
N ILE A 72 6.35 1.42 -2.99
CA ILE A 72 5.29 2.30 -3.51
C ILE A 72 5.86 3.10 -4.68
N PRO A 73 5.35 2.94 -5.91
CA PRO A 73 5.90 3.65 -7.07
C PRO A 73 5.69 5.15 -6.93
N GLU A 74 6.58 5.95 -7.54
CA GLU A 74 6.39 7.39 -7.62
C GLU A 74 5.05 7.75 -8.29
N LYS A 75 4.37 8.78 -7.76
CA LYS A 75 3.11 9.27 -8.31
C LYS A 75 3.39 10.06 -9.58
N LYS A 76 3.13 9.43 -10.74
CA LYS A 76 3.32 10.04 -12.07
C LYS A 76 2.03 10.63 -12.66
N MET A 77 0.87 10.19 -12.19
CA MET A 77 -0.44 10.66 -12.66
C MET A 77 -1.01 11.75 -11.73
N PRO A 78 -1.93 12.61 -12.22
CA PRO A 78 -2.50 13.71 -11.44
C PRO A 78 -3.22 13.26 -10.17
N LEU A 79 -3.81 12.07 -10.16
CA LEU A 79 -4.58 11.55 -9.05
C LEU A 79 -4.03 10.19 -8.60
N ARG A 80 -3.96 9.97 -7.29
CA ARG A 80 -3.67 8.67 -6.70
C ARG A 80 -4.71 8.34 -5.63
N LEU A 81 -5.28 7.15 -5.73
CA LEU A 81 -6.08 6.53 -4.70
C LEU A 81 -5.24 5.46 -4.01
N LYS A 82 -5.23 5.49 -2.68
CA LYS A 82 -4.70 4.40 -1.86
C LYS A 82 -5.87 3.71 -1.20
N TYR A 83 -6.10 2.46 -1.59
CA TYR A 83 -7.17 1.61 -1.06
C TYR A 83 -6.64 0.76 0.07
N TYR A 84 -7.27 0.87 1.23
CA TYR A 84 -6.86 0.24 2.47
C TYR A 84 -7.95 -0.68 3.01
N HIS A 85 -7.54 -1.72 3.71
CA HIS A 85 -8.37 -2.45 4.68
C HIS A 85 -7.74 -2.28 6.06
N ASP A 86 -8.47 -1.69 7.01
CA ASP A 86 -7.88 -1.20 8.26
C ASP A 86 -6.62 -0.35 7.97
N ASP A 87 -5.45 -0.76 8.47
CA ASP A 87 -4.18 -0.07 8.25
C ASP A 87 -3.32 -0.68 7.13
N GLN A 88 -3.79 -1.77 6.50
CA GLN A 88 -3.07 -2.45 5.43
C GLN A 88 -3.35 -1.77 4.08
N LEU A 89 -2.30 -1.26 3.44
CA LEU A 89 -2.40 -0.79 2.05
C LEU A 89 -2.59 -1.99 1.12
N CYS A 90 -3.73 -2.03 0.43
CA CYS A 90 -4.08 -3.15 -0.44
C CYS A 90 -3.77 -2.84 -1.90
N THR A 91 -4.22 -1.69 -2.41
CA THR A 91 -4.05 -1.31 -3.81
C THR A 91 -3.73 0.18 -3.94
N ILE A 92 -2.77 0.52 -4.78
CA ILE A 92 -2.62 1.88 -5.33
C ILE A 92 -3.28 1.94 -6.69
N VAL A 93 -4.04 2.99 -6.94
CA VAL A 93 -4.64 3.32 -8.24
C VAL A 93 -4.20 4.73 -8.62
N ASP A 94 -3.32 4.83 -9.61
CA ASP A 94 -2.96 6.08 -10.25
C ASP A 94 -3.92 6.34 -11.41
N VAL A 95 -4.40 7.57 -11.54
CA VAL A 95 -5.47 7.95 -12.47
C VAL A 95 -5.12 9.25 -13.20
N ASP A 96 -5.30 9.24 -14.51
CA ASP A 96 -5.37 10.42 -15.37
C ASP A 96 -6.75 10.52 -16.02
N ASP A 97 -7.62 11.34 -15.43
CA ASP A 97 -9.01 11.52 -15.90
C ASP A 97 -9.07 12.14 -17.31
N ARG A 98 -8.07 12.95 -17.70
CA ARG A 98 -8.04 13.60 -19.01
C ARG A 98 -7.74 12.61 -20.12
N GLN A 99 -6.79 11.70 -19.86
CA GLN A 99 -6.43 10.64 -20.79
C GLN A 99 -7.30 9.40 -20.66
N ARG A 100 -8.20 9.34 -19.67
CA ARG A 100 -8.97 8.16 -19.30
C ARG A 100 -8.08 6.93 -19.14
N GLN A 101 -7.01 7.07 -18.35
CA GLN A 101 -6.05 5.99 -18.08
C GLN A 101 -5.91 5.77 -16.58
N ILE A 102 -5.72 4.50 -16.20
CA ILE A 102 -5.36 4.12 -14.84
C ILE A 102 -4.14 3.20 -14.84
N ARG A 103 -3.44 3.16 -13.72
CA ARG A 103 -2.43 2.14 -13.41
C ARG A 103 -2.61 1.69 -11.99
N ILE A 104 -2.50 0.38 -11.77
CA ILE A 104 -2.67 -0.19 -10.44
C ILE A 104 -1.40 -0.90 -9.96
N LYS A 105 -1.26 -0.99 -8.64
CA LYS A 105 -0.36 -1.94 -7.98
C LYS A 105 -1.03 -2.52 -6.75
N ASN A 106 -1.18 -3.83 -6.72
CA ASN A 106 -1.69 -4.58 -5.57
C ASN A 106 -0.53 -5.00 -4.66
N TYR A 107 -0.72 -4.93 -3.35
CA TYR A 107 0.25 -5.35 -2.31
C TYR A 107 -0.25 -6.57 -1.51
N VAL A 108 -1.41 -7.09 -1.89
CA VAL A 108 -2.06 -8.25 -1.29
C VAL A 108 -2.37 -9.26 -2.39
N THR A 109 -2.30 -10.54 -2.04
CA THR A 109 -2.55 -11.64 -2.99
C THR A 109 -3.99 -12.12 -2.97
N ASP A 110 -4.71 -11.89 -1.87
CA ASP A 110 -6.13 -12.25 -1.77
C ASP A 110 -6.99 -11.24 -2.55
N PRO A 111 -7.69 -11.69 -3.62
CA PRO A 111 -8.52 -10.81 -4.43
C PRO A 111 -9.61 -10.09 -3.65
N LEU A 112 -10.06 -10.61 -2.50
CA LEU A 112 -11.08 -9.96 -1.67
C LEU A 112 -10.63 -8.57 -1.18
N PHE A 113 -9.31 -8.37 -1.05
CA PHE A 113 -8.74 -7.12 -0.55
C PHE A 113 -8.25 -6.21 -1.68
N CYS A 114 -8.16 -6.71 -2.91
CA CYS A 114 -7.77 -5.92 -4.08
C CYS A 114 -8.92 -5.02 -4.55
N ALA A 115 -8.63 -3.77 -4.91
CA ALA A 115 -9.65 -2.82 -5.39
C ALA A 115 -10.47 -3.34 -6.59
N PHE A 116 -9.85 -4.15 -7.46
CA PHE A 116 -10.45 -4.70 -8.69
C PHE A 116 -10.60 -6.22 -8.65
N GLY A 117 -10.58 -6.83 -7.46
CA GLY A 117 -10.72 -8.27 -7.32
C GLY A 117 -9.60 -9.03 -8.05
N ARG A 118 -10.00 -9.91 -8.98
CA ARG A 118 -9.08 -10.71 -9.82
C ARG A 118 -8.62 -10.00 -11.09
N ASN A 119 -9.12 -8.80 -11.38
CA ASN A 119 -8.73 -8.05 -12.57
C ASN A 119 -7.40 -7.32 -12.31
N GLU A 120 -6.32 -7.85 -12.86
CA GLU A 120 -4.96 -7.27 -12.72
C GLU A 120 -4.68 -6.14 -13.72
N HIS A 121 -5.51 -6.00 -14.76
CA HIS A 121 -5.37 -4.98 -15.80
C HIS A 121 -6.69 -4.23 -16.02
N PRO A 122 -7.22 -3.57 -14.96
CA PRO A 122 -8.46 -2.82 -15.08
C PRO A 122 -8.32 -1.66 -16.05
N ASP A 123 -9.38 -1.39 -16.78
CA ASP A 123 -9.48 -0.20 -17.63
C ASP A 123 -10.14 0.97 -16.87
N TYR A 124 -10.29 2.11 -17.54
CA TYR A 124 -10.90 3.28 -16.92
C TYR A 124 -12.38 3.08 -16.55
N LYS A 125 -13.10 2.21 -17.25
CA LYS A 125 -14.50 1.89 -16.93
C LYS A 125 -14.57 1.04 -15.65
N ASP A 126 -13.64 0.11 -15.47
CA ASP A 126 -13.49 -0.63 -14.22
C ASP A 126 -13.23 0.32 -13.03
N TYR A 127 -12.44 1.37 -13.25
CA TYR A 127 -12.23 2.43 -12.26
C TYR A 127 -13.52 3.21 -11.93
N GLU A 128 -14.29 3.63 -12.92
CA GLU A 128 -15.59 4.28 -12.72
C GLU A 128 -16.52 3.38 -11.89
N ALA A 129 -16.61 2.09 -12.23
CA ALA A 129 -17.39 1.10 -11.49
C ALA A 129 -16.86 0.86 -10.06
N PHE A 130 -15.54 0.86 -9.86
CA PHE A 130 -14.94 0.76 -8.54
C PHE A 130 -15.34 1.95 -7.66
N LEU A 131 -15.29 3.19 -8.15
CA LEU A 131 -15.74 4.34 -7.38
C LEU A 131 -17.22 4.22 -6.99
N GLU A 132 -18.08 3.82 -7.93
CA GLU A 132 -19.50 3.60 -7.66
C GLU A 132 -19.72 2.52 -6.60
N SER A 133 -18.95 1.43 -6.65
CA SER A 133 -19.04 0.33 -5.67
C SER A 133 -18.69 0.77 -4.24
N ARG A 134 -17.96 1.88 -4.08
CA ARG A 134 -17.58 2.48 -2.79
C ARG A 134 -18.53 3.59 -2.34
N CYS A 135 -19.67 3.71 -2.99
CA CYS A 135 -20.72 4.67 -2.67
C CYS A 135 -22.02 3.96 -2.31
N PHE A 136 -22.95 4.69 -1.70
CA PHE A 136 -24.32 4.19 -1.56
C PHE A 136 -24.98 4.11 -2.95
N PRO A 137 -25.89 3.13 -3.21
CA PRO A 137 -26.50 2.97 -4.53
C PRO A 137 -27.23 4.24 -4.99
N SER A 138 -27.09 4.60 -6.28
CA SER A 138 -27.79 5.75 -6.86
C SER A 138 -29.33 5.58 -6.88
N SER A 139 -29.82 4.34 -6.81
CA SER A 139 -31.25 4.02 -6.70
C SER A 139 -31.80 4.06 -5.25
N ARG A 140 -30.95 4.37 -4.25
CA ARG A 140 -31.34 4.34 -2.84
C ARG A 140 -32.44 5.36 -2.54
N ASP A 141 -33.46 4.93 -1.81
CA ASP A 141 -34.49 5.85 -1.31
C ASP A 141 -33.85 6.98 -0.48
N LYS A 142 -34.40 8.19 -0.56
CA LYS A 142 -33.88 9.41 0.09
C LYS A 142 -32.46 9.84 -0.34
N MET A 143 -31.97 9.42 -1.51
CA MET A 143 -30.68 9.88 -2.07
C MET A 143 -30.47 11.40 -1.94
N LYS A 144 -31.48 12.23 -2.27
CA LYS A 144 -31.38 13.69 -2.20
C LYS A 144 -31.08 14.22 -0.79
N ILE A 145 -31.55 13.52 0.25
CA ILE A 145 -31.30 13.87 1.66
C ILE A 145 -29.84 13.57 1.99
N ILE A 146 -29.35 12.39 1.62
CA ILE A 146 -27.95 11.99 1.83
C ILE A 146 -26.99 12.96 1.13
N LEU A 147 -27.26 13.31 -0.14
CA LEU A 147 -26.44 14.28 -0.88
C LEU A 147 -26.43 15.65 -0.18
N LYS A 148 -27.57 16.10 0.35
CA LYS A 148 -27.66 17.35 1.12
C LYS A 148 -26.83 17.29 2.41
N GLU A 149 -26.85 16.18 3.14
CA GLU A 149 -26.03 15.96 4.33
C GLU A 149 -24.53 15.96 4.02
N LEU A 150 -24.14 15.38 2.87
CA LEU A 150 -22.76 15.42 2.37
C LEU A 150 -22.35 16.76 1.76
N ASN A 151 -23.28 17.70 1.65
CA ASN A 151 -23.14 18.99 0.95
C ASN A 151 -22.67 18.81 -0.51
N LEU A 152 -23.38 17.95 -1.25
CA LEU A 152 -23.13 17.63 -2.65
C LEU A 152 -24.32 18.04 -3.54
N PRO A 153 -24.07 18.69 -4.68
CA PRO A 153 -25.14 19.18 -5.57
C PRO A 153 -25.81 18.08 -6.39
N PHE A 154 -25.08 16.99 -6.68
CA PHE A 154 -25.55 15.84 -7.44
C PHE A 154 -24.77 14.59 -7.03
N TYR A 155 -25.23 13.43 -7.50
CA TYR A 155 -24.56 12.16 -7.25
C TYR A 155 -23.31 12.07 -8.14
N ASP A 156 -22.15 12.17 -7.51
CA ASP A 156 -20.84 11.99 -8.13
C ASP A 156 -19.99 11.07 -7.25
N PRO A 157 -19.64 9.85 -7.71
CA PRO A 157 -18.92 8.87 -6.90
C PRO A 157 -17.60 9.41 -6.33
N PHE A 158 -16.85 10.16 -7.14
CA PHE A 158 -15.60 10.73 -6.70
C PHE A 158 -15.80 11.72 -5.56
N MET A 159 -16.72 12.69 -5.70
CA MET A 159 -17.05 13.64 -4.64
C MET A 159 -17.60 12.97 -3.38
N ILE A 160 -18.41 11.91 -3.53
CA ILE A 160 -18.91 11.12 -2.40
C ILE A 160 -17.74 10.48 -1.65
N ILE A 161 -16.78 9.86 -2.36
CA ILE A 161 -15.59 9.29 -1.75
C ILE A 161 -14.73 10.37 -1.09
N GLN A 162 -14.62 11.57 -1.66
CA GLN A 162 -13.91 12.67 -0.99
C GLN A 162 -14.51 13.02 0.38
N LYS A 163 -15.82 12.92 0.54
CA LYS A 163 -16.52 13.20 1.81
C LYS A 163 -16.50 12.03 2.77
N THR A 164 -16.62 10.81 2.27
CA THR A 164 -16.85 9.59 3.07
C THR A 164 -15.62 8.70 3.21
N LYS A 165 -14.55 8.99 2.47
CA LYS A 165 -13.41 8.10 2.23
C LYS A 165 -13.82 6.74 1.63
N GLY A 166 -14.98 6.68 0.97
CA GLY A 166 -15.52 5.44 0.41
C GLY A 166 -15.74 4.34 1.46
N ARG A 167 -16.03 4.72 2.71
CA ARG A 167 -16.36 3.77 3.79
C ARG A 167 -17.80 3.32 3.67
N MET A 168 -18.05 2.02 3.81
CA MET A 168 -19.41 1.48 3.84
C MET A 168 -19.71 0.92 5.23
N ALA A 169 -21.00 0.77 5.55
CA ALA A 169 -21.39 0.10 6.78
C ALA A 169 -20.91 -1.36 6.73
N GLU A 170 -20.43 -1.87 7.85
CA GLU A 170 -20.00 -3.27 8.03
C GLU A 170 -18.72 -3.68 7.28
N ASP A 171 -18.07 -2.77 6.54
CA ASP A 171 -16.74 -3.01 5.98
C ASP A 171 -15.65 -2.12 6.60
N ARG A 172 -14.41 -2.58 6.50
CA ARG A 172 -13.22 -1.90 7.03
C ARG A 172 -12.37 -1.27 5.93
N PHE A 173 -12.94 -1.16 4.73
CA PHE A 173 -12.26 -0.63 3.57
C PHE A 173 -12.42 0.89 3.48
N TRP A 174 -11.36 1.57 3.05
CA TRP A 174 -11.40 3.01 2.84
C TRP A 174 -10.36 3.47 1.82
N ILE A 175 -10.57 4.67 1.29
CA ILE A 175 -9.74 5.28 0.26
C ILE A 175 -9.13 6.58 0.78
N GLN A 176 -7.82 6.71 0.61
CA GLN A 176 -7.12 7.97 0.73
C GLN A 176 -6.86 8.55 -0.67
N ILE A 177 -7.20 9.82 -0.86
CA ILE A 177 -7.00 10.55 -2.11
C ILE A 177 -5.77 11.45 -1.99
N GLU A 178 -4.86 11.35 -2.96
CA GLU A 178 -3.68 12.19 -3.11
C GLU A 178 -3.74 12.91 -4.46
N ARG A 179 -3.63 14.24 -4.44
CA ARG A 179 -3.59 15.11 -5.62
C ARG A 179 -2.18 15.64 -5.80
#